data_AF-A0A968JS98-F1
#
_entry.id   AF-A0A968JS98-F1
#
_cell.length_a   1.000
_cell.length_b   1.000
_cell.length_c   1.000
_cell.angle_alpha   90.00
_cell.angle_beta   90.00
_cell.angle_gamma   90.00
#
_symmetry.space_group_name_H-M   'P 1'
#
loop_
_entity.id
_entity.type
_entity.pdbx_description
1 polymer ?
#
loop_
_entity_poly.entity_id
_entity_poly.type
_entity_poly.pdbx_seq_one_letter_code
_entity_poly.pdbx_strand_id
1 'polypeptide(L)'
;MGKIQYLYLDSLEQGRVSKKVLDETRYFIKMINRIYIRIYNNANDERDKLIRAFQRSPEEKEQFLELKHNFYNDKITEFVENSNEVVRIVEVRGQLYQKIDPIYLDPDNRFIKAHFYAPRKKLFNNYYSTFWINIGVIWMMSIVLYIILYFRLLKRMLDFFEQSSTKWKNRE
;
A
#
# COMPACT_ATOMS: atom_id res chain seq x y z
N MET A 1 15.97 -6.47 -5.86
CA MET A 1 16.05 -7.84 -6.39
C MET A 1 15.55 -7.83 -7.82
N GLY A 2 16.31 -8.37 -8.78
CA GLY A 2 15.87 -8.49 -10.17
C GLY A 2 14.66 -9.43 -10.28
N LYS A 3 13.72 -9.14 -11.18
CA LYS A 3 12.60 -10.04 -11.45
C LYS A 3 13.16 -11.38 -11.94
N ILE A 4 12.87 -12.46 -11.22
CA ILE A 4 13.24 -13.81 -11.66
C ILE A 4 12.34 -14.16 -12.85
N GLN A 5 12.91 -14.19 -14.05
CA GLN A 5 12.18 -14.46 -15.28
C GLN A 5 11.91 -15.95 -15.44
N TYR A 6 10.67 -16.30 -15.80
CA TYR A 6 10.29 -17.66 -16.15
C TYR A 6 10.30 -17.82 -17.67
N LEU A 7 11.11 -18.76 -18.16
CA LEU A 7 11.40 -18.91 -19.59
C LEU A 7 10.24 -19.48 -20.42
N TYR A 8 9.34 -20.27 -19.82
CA TYR A 8 8.28 -20.97 -20.55
C TYR A 8 6.89 -20.36 -20.34
N LEU A 9 6.80 -19.07 -19.97
CA LEU A 9 5.53 -18.41 -19.68
C LEU A 9 4.56 -18.49 -20.87
N ASP A 10 5.05 -18.18 -22.07
CA ASP A 10 4.24 -18.21 -23.32
C ASP A 10 3.86 -19.63 -23.76
N SER A 11 4.47 -20.66 -23.16
CA SER A 11 4.17 -22.07 -23.43
C SER A 11 3.09 -22.65 -22.51
N LEU A 12 2.57 -21.86 -21.56
CA LEU A 12 1.49 -22.23 -20.64
C LEU A 12 0.08 -21.96 -21.21
N GLU A 13 -0.04 -21.93 -22.53
CA GLU A 13 -1.31 -21.75 -23.24
C GLU A 13 -1.88 -23.06 -23.77
N GLN A 14 -3.20 -23.10 -23.91
CA GLN A 14 -3.91 -24.28 -24.43
C GLN A 14 -3.34 -24.70 -25.81
N GLY A 15 -2.91 -25.96 -25.92
CA GLY A 15 -2.32 -26.51 -27.14
C GLY A 15 -0.79 -26.38 -27.27
N ARG A 16 -0.11 -25.62 -26.40
CA ARG A 16 1.37 -25.49 -26.36
C ARG A 16 2.03 -26.15 -25.15
N VAL A 17 1.22 -26.55 -24.17
CA VAL A 17 1.68 -27.25 -22.96
C VAL A 17 2.22 -28.63 -23.31
N SER A 18 3.46 -28.91 -22.89
CA SER A 18 4.08 -30.24 -22.98
C SER A 18 4.47 -30.75 -21.59
N LYS A 19 4.73 -32.07 -21.47
CA LYS A 19 5.23 -32.67 -20.21
C LYS A 19 6.48 -31.96 -19.70
N LYS A 20 7.41 -31.63 -20.60
CA LYS A 20 8.63 -30.87 -20.27
C LYS A 20 8.30 -29.51 -19.68
N VAL A 21 7.40 -28.74 -20.31
CA VAL A 21 6.97 -27.42 -19.80
C VAL A 21 6.38 -27.53 -18.39
N LEU A 22 5.54 -28.53 -18.14
CA LEU A 22 4.94 -28.76 -16.81
C LEU A 22 5.98 -29.12 -15.75
N ASP A 23 6.97 -29.94 -16.10
CA ASP A 23 8.03 -30.33 -15.18
C ASP A 23 8.96 -29.16 -14.84
N GLU A 24 9.33 -28.34 -15.84
CA GLU A 24 10.06 -27.09 -15.65
C GLU A 24 9.26 -26.07 -14.82
N THR A 25 7.94 -25.97 -15.05
CA THR A 25 7.05 -25.11 -14.24
C THR A 25 7.07 -25.53 -12.77
N ARG A 26 6.90 -26.83 -12.50
CA ARG A 26 6.95 -27.37 -11.13
C ARG A 26 8.29 -27.11 -10.47
N TYR A 27 9.38 -27.30 -11.21
CA TYR A 27 10.72 -27.03 -10.71
C TYR A 27 10.88 -25.55 -10.34
N PHE A 28 10.46 -24.65 -11.24
CA PHE A 28 10.51 -23.20 -11.02
C PHE A 28 9.71 -22.78 -9.78
N ILE A 29 8.45 -23.23 -9.64
CA ILE A 29 7.61 -22.92 -8.47
C ILE A 29 8.27 -23.41 -7.18
N LYS A 30 8.83 -24.63 -7.17
CA LYS A 30 9.56 -25.17 -6.01
C LYS A 30 10.80 -24.35 -5.67
N MET A 31 11.57 -23.94 -6.67
CA MET A 31 12.76 -23.09 -6.51
C MET A 31 12.38 -21.74 -5.91
N ILE A 32 11.38 -21.06 -6.48
CA ILE A 32 10.88 -19.77 -6.01
C ILE A 32 10.37 -19.88 -4.56
N ASN A 33 9.59 -20.92 -4.24
CA ASN A 33 9.10 -21.15 -2.89
C ASN A 33 10.26 -21.27 -1.88
N ARG A 34 11.31 -22.06 -2.19
CA ARG A 34 12.50 -22.17 -1.34
C ARG A 34 13.23 -20.83 -1.14
N ILE A 35 13.32 -20.02 -2.19
CA ILE A 35 13.94 -18.68 -2.11
C ILE A 35 13.16 -17.81 -1.14
N TYR A 36 11.83 -17.71 -1.30
CA TYR A 36 11.00 -16.86 -0.45
C TYR A 36 10.94 -17.37 0.99
N ILE A 37 10.90 -18.68 1.24
CA ILE A 37 11.02 -19.25 2.59
C ILE A 37 12.35 -18.82 3.23
N ARG A 38 13.47 -18.89 2.51
CA ARG A 38 14.77 -18.48 3.04
C ARG A 38 14.81 -16.99 3.38
N ILE A 39 14.26 -16.15 2.50
CA ILE A 39 14.17 -14.69 2.73
C ILE A 39 13.34 -14.42 3.99
N TYR A 40 12.18 -15.06 4.10
CA TYR A 40 11.29 -14.93 5.25
C TYR A 40 11.97 -15.36 6.55
N ASN A 41 12.59 -16.54 6.57
CA ASN A 41 13.29 -17.06 7.75
C ASN A 41 14.44 -16.13 8.17
N ASN A 42 15.25 -15.66 7.22
CA ASN A 42 16.33 -14.74 7.51
C ASN A 42 15.82 -13.41 8.11
N ALA A 43 14.74 -12.86 7.56
CA ALA A 43 14.13 -11.63 8.09
C ALA A 43 13.58 -11.83 9.53
N ASN A 44 12.95 -12.98 9.79
CA ASN A 44 12.49 -13.33 11.14
C ASN A 44 13.66 -13.55 12.10
N ASP A 45 14.73 -14.21 11.68
CA ASP A 45 15.91 -14.44 12.51
C ASP A 45 16.56 -13.12 12.92
N GLU A 46 16.68 -12.15 11.99
CA GLU A 46 17.17 -10.81 12.29
C GLU A 46 16.25 -10.06 13.27
N ARG A 47 14.93 -10.14 13.08
CA ARG A 47 13.95 -9.57 14.02
C ARG A 47 14.10 -10.18 15.42
N ASP A 48 14.20 -11.50 15.52
CA ASP A 48 14.31 -12.19 16.79
C ASP A 48 15.63 -11.89 17.50
N LYS A 49 16.73 -11.70 16.76
CA LYS A 49 18.01 -11.23 17.32
C LYS A 49 17.86 -9.87 17.98
N LEU A 50 17.15 -8.93 17.34
CA LEU A 50 16.89 -7.61 17.92
C LEU A 50 16.01 -7.71 19.17
N ILE A 51 14.93 -8.49 19.13
CA ILE A 51 14.05 -8.67 20.31
C ILE A 51 14.83 -9.27 21.48
N ARG A 52 15.66 -10.30 21.24
CA ARG A 52 16.53 -10.88 22.27
C ARG A 52 17.54 -9.87 22.81
N ALA A 53 18.05 -8.97 21.97
CA ALA A 53 18.96 -7.91 22.41
C ALA A 53 18.31 -6.90 23.35
N PHE A 54 16.99 -6.66 23.23
CA PHE A 54 16.21 -5.79 24.11
C PHE A 54 15.70 -6.48 25.39
N GLN A 55 16.01 -7.75 25.61
CA GLN A 55 15.44 -8.55 26.72
C GLN A 55 16.51 -9.35 27.48
N ARG A 56 17.77 -8.87 27.54
CA ARG A 56 18.86 -9.63 28.18
C ARG A 56 18.80 -9.55 29.70
N SER A 57 18.29 -8.44 30.24
CA SER A 57 18.01 -8.27 31.67
C SER A 57 16.52 -8.02 31.96
N PRO A 58 16.07 -8.20 33.22
CA PRO A 58 14.72 -7.83 33.63
C PRO A 58 14.39 -6.35 33.38
N GLU A 59 15.35 -5.44 33.61
CA GLU A 59 15.19 -3.99 33.40
C GLU A 59 15.04 -3.66 31.91
N GLU A 60 15.88 -4.23 31.04
CA GLU A 60 15.78 -4.05 29.58
C GLU A 60 14.45 -4.56 29.05
N LYS A 61 13.99 -5.70 29.57
CA LYS A 61 12.68 -6.26 29.21
C LYS A 61 11.55 -5.31 29.57
N GLU A 62 11.59 -4.67 30.74
CA GLU A 62 10.59 -3.68 31.16
C GLU A 62 10.62 -2.44 30.24
N GLN A 63 11.81 -1.93 29.93
CA GLN A 63 11.98 -0.83 28.97
C GLN A 63 11.43 -1.16 27.58
N PHE A 64 11.63 -2.39 27.11
CA PHE A 64 11.07 -2.86 25.85
C PHE A 64 9.53 -2.96 25.89
N LEU A 65 8.96 -3.39 27.02
CA LEU A 65 7.51 -3.42 27.20
C LEU A 65 6.92 -2.01 27.22
N GLU A 66 7.56 -1.06 27.88
CA GLU A 66 7.15 0.34 27.89
C GLU A 66 7.24 0.96 26.48
N LEU A 67 8.33 0.69 25.74
CA LEU A 67 8.47 1.09 24.34
C LEU A 67 7.34 0.53 23.48
N LYS A 68 7.02 -0.76 23.63
CA LYS A 68 5.92 -1.40 22.91
C LYS A 68 4.58 -0.76 23.29
N HIS A 69 4.34 -0.52 24.58
CA HIS A 69 3.13 0.12 25.06
C HIS A 69 2.93 1.53 24.45
N ASN A 70 4.01 2.31 24.34
CA ASN A 70 3.94 3.69 23.87
C ASN A 70 3.85 3.82 22.34
N PHE A 71 4.39 2.87 21.58
CA PHE A 71 4.55 3.00 20.12
C PHE A 71 3.92 1.89 19.29
N TYR A 72 3.27 0.89 19.89
CA TYR A 72 2.64 -0.21 19.17
C TYR A 72 1.16 -0.34 19.52
N ASN A 73 0.33 -0.49 18.49
CA ASN A 73 -1.10 -0.68 18.65
C ASN A 73 -1.52 -1.93 17.88
N ASP A 74 -1.89 -2.99 18.61
CA ASP A 74 -2.30 -4.27 18.04
C ASP A 74 -3.44 -4.13 17.02
N LYS A 75 -4.41 -3.25 17.29
CA LYS A 75 -5.58 -3.04 16.42
C LYS A 75 -5.25 -2.28 15.16
N ILE A 76 -4.36 -1.30 15.23
CA ILE A 76 -3.86 -0.63 14.02
C ILE A 76 -3.07 -1.62 13.18
N THR A 77 -2.17 -2.40 13.79
CA THR A 77 -1.38 -3.41 13.07
C THR A 77 -2.28 -4.44 12.40
N GLU A 78 -3.23 -5.04 13.13
CA GLU A 78 -4.20 -5.99 12.59
C GLU A 78 -4.97 -5.42 11.39
N PHE A 79 -5.36 -4.15 11.48
CA PHE A 79 -6.11 -3.45 10.44
C PHE A 79 -5.28 -3.15 9.19
N VAL A 80 -4.03 -2.69 9.35
CA VAL A 80 -3.15 -2.33 8.21
C VAL A 80 -2.46 -3.54 7.57
N GLU A 81 -2.27 -4.63 8.32
CA GLU A 81 -1.77 -5.91 7.79
C GLU A 81 -2.91 -6.78 7.27
N ASN A 82 -4.16 -6.49 7.65
CA ASN A 82 -5.32 -7.31 7.29
C ASN A 82 -5.12 -8.80 7.67
N SER A 83 -4.54 -9.04 8.84
CA SER A 83 -4.07 -10.38 9.27
C SER A 83 -5.20 -11.37 9.57
N ASN A 84 -6.41 -10.87 9.83
CA ASN A 84 -7.61 -11.68 10.09
C ASN A 84 -8.40 -12.05 8.83
N GLU A 85 -7.97 -11.65 7.64
CA GLU A 85 -8.63 -12.00 6.39
C GLU A 85 -8.46 -13.50 6.06
N VAL A 86 -9.59 -14.21 5.91
CA VAL A 86 -9.61 -15.64 5.58
C VAL A 86 -9.09 -15.87 4.15
N VAL A 87 -9.45 -14.96 3.23
CA VAL A 87 -9.08 -15.06 1.83
C VAL A 87 -7.87 -14.19 1.54
N ARG A 88 -6.67 -14.79 1.60
CA ARG A 88 -5.40 -14.07 1.47
C ARG A 88 -5.06 -13.60 0.06
N ILE A 89 -5.54 -14.33 -0.94
CA ILE A 89 -5.33 -14.02 -2.36
C ILE A 89 -6.67 -14.15 -3.06
N VAL A 90 -7.04 -13.16 -3.86
CA VAL A 90 -8.27 -13.14 -4.65
C VAL A 90 -7.93 -13.09 -6.12
N GLU A 91 -8.61 -13.91 -6.92
CA GLU A 91 -8.52 -13.83 -8.37
C GLU A 91 -9.58 -12.86 -8.92
N VAL A 92 -9.15 -11.84 -9.65
CA VAL A 92 -10.03 -10.90 -10.33
C VAL A 92 -9.55 -10.76 -11.77
N ARG A 93 -10.41 -11.09 -12.74
CA ARG A 93 -10.12 -10.98 -14.19
C ARG A 93 -8.83 -11.72 -14.61
N GLY A 94 -8.63 -12.93 -14.08
CA GLY A 94 -7.45 -13.75 -14.37
C GLY A 94 -6.15 -13.24 -13.73
N GLN A 95 -6.24 -12.29 -12.80
CA GLN A 95 -5.09 -11.78 -12.05
C GLN A 95 -5.24 -12.08 -10.56
N LEU A 96 -4.14 -12.48 -9.93
CA LEU A 96 -4.08 -12.74 -8.49
C LEU A 96 -3.73 -11.45 -7.75
N TYR A 97 -4.60 -11.05 -6.83
CA TYR A 97 -4.43 -9.89 -5.96
C TYR A 97 -4.18 -10.35 -4.53
N GLN A 98 -3.07 -9.88 -3.94
CA GLN A 98 -2.76 -10.12 -2.54
C GLN A 98 -3.62 -9.20 -1.66
N LYS A 99 -4.38 -9.79 -0.73
CA LYS A 99 -5.22 -9.06 0.23
C LYS A 99 -4.59 -8.85 1.60
N ILE A 100 -3.65 -9.71 1.98
CA ILE A 100 -2.89 -9.59 3.23
C ILE A 100 -1.71 -8.65 3.07
N ASP A 101 -1.23 -8.11 4.18
CA ASP A 101 -0.01 -7.32 4.28
C ASP A 101 0.04 -6.11 3.33
N PRO A 102 -1.06 -5.37 3.11
CA PRO A 102 -1.08 -4.30 2.11
C PRO A 102 -0.11 -3.16 2.48
N ILE A 103 0.20 -2.96 3.76
CA ILE A 103 1.20 -1.98 4.20
C ILE A 103 2.63 -2.28 3.71
N TYR A 104 2.92 -3.53 3.34
CA TYR A 104 4.23 -3.95 2.82
C TYR A 104 4.25 -4.08 1.29
N LEU A 105 3.12 -3.78 0.62
CA LEU A 105 3.03 -3.82 -0.83
C LEU A 105 3.34 -2.45 -1.44
N ASP A 106 4.24 -2.44 -2.42
CA ASP A 106 4.43 -1.27 -3.28
C ASP A 106 3.32 -1.20 -4.35
N PRO A 107 2.85 0.01 -4.70
CA PRO A 107 1.80 0.15 -5.71
C PRO A 107 2.34 -0.13 -7.11
N ASP A 108 1.59 -0.93 -7.89
CA ASP A 108 1.93 -1.30 -9.26
C ASP A 108 1.71 -0.15 -10.27
N ASN A 109 0.83 0.80 -9.95
CA ASN A 109 0.44 1.88 -10.86
C ASN A 109 1.44 3.04 -10.89
N ARG A 110 1.61 3.63 -12.09
CA ARG A 110 2.59 4.70 -12.35
C ARG A 110 2.18 6.09 -11.83
N PHE A 111 0.90 6.33 -11.57
CA PHE A 111 0.37 7.65 -11.22
C PHE A 111 -0.61 7.58 -10.06
N ILE A 112 -0.15 7.92 -8.85
CA ILE A 112 -0.92 8.29 -7.63
C ILE A 112 -1.92 7.23 -7.10
N LYS A 113 -2.31 6.25 -7.91
CA LYS A 113 -3.26 5.17 -7.62
C LYS A 113 -2.53 4.06 -6.89
N ALA A 114 -2.27 4.32 -5.62
CA ALA A 114 -1.84 3.31 -4.68
C ALA A 114 -3.05 2.75 -3.93
N HIS A 115 -2.97 1.50 -3.46
CA HIS A 115 -3.94 1.00 -2.48
C HIS A 115 -3.86 1.84 -1.20
N PHE A 116 -4.94 1.85 -0.42
CA PHE A 116 -5.11 2.78 0.68
C PHE A 116 -3.97 2.70 1.72
N TYR A 117 -3.45 1.50 1.99
CA TYR A 117 -2.36 1.26 2.95
C TYR A 117 -0.96 1.31 2.34
N ALA A 118 -0.80 1.69 1.08
CA ALA A 118 0.51 1.72 0.46
C ALA A 118 1.47 2.66 1.22
N PRO A 119 2.68 2.20 1.58
CA PRO A 119 3.63 3.00 2.36
C PRO A 119 4.21 4.15 1.53
N ARG A 120 4.15 4.02 0.21
CA ARG A 120 4.67 4.98 -0.76
C ARG A 120 3.66 5.19 -1.88
N LYS A 121 3.62 6.40 -2.44
CA LYS A 121 2.95 6.65 -3.73
C LYS A 121 3.98 7.04 -4.76
N LYS A 122 3.73 6.61 -5.99
CA LYS A 122 4.56 6.94 -7.15
C LYS A 122 4.09 8.26 -7.74
N LEU A 123 4.99 9.24 -7.77
CA LEU A 123 4.81 10.55 -8.37
C LEU A 123 5.98 10.81 -9.33
N PHE A 124 5.71 11.12 -10.60
CA PHE A 124 6.74 11.39 -11.62
C PHE A 124 7.88 10.36 -11.66
N ASN A 125 7.52 9.07 -11.62
CA ASN A 125 8.45 7.92 -11.63
C ASN A 125 9.33 7.73 -10.39
N ASN A 126 9.23 8.61 -9.38
CA ASN A 126 9.89 8.46 -8.09
C ASN A 126 8.90 8.01 -7.00
N TYR A 127 9.40 7.29 -6.00
CA TYR A 127 8.62 6.84 -4.86
C TYR A 127 8.76 7.85 -3.72
N TYR A 128 7.63 8.43 -3.30
CA TYR A 128 7.58 9.31 -2.15
C TYR A 128 6.77 8.65 -1.03
N SER A 129 7.20 8.81 0.22
CA SER A 129 6.45 8.31 1.37
C SER A 129 5.05 8.93 1.39
N THR A 130 4.04 8.10 1.67
CA THR A 130 2.64 8.52 1.77
C THR A 130 2.46 9.65 2.80
N PHE A 131 3.29 9.67 3.85
CA PHE A 131 3.32 10.73 4.87
C PHE A 131 3.52 12.12 4.26
N TRP A 132 4.59 12.32 3.49
CA TRP A 132 4.92 13.62 2.91
C TRP A 132 3.91 14.09 1.88
N ILE A 133 3.37 13.14 1.10
CA ILE A 133 2.33 13.46 0.12
C ILE A 133 1.06 13.94 0.83
N ASN A 134 0.63 13.23 1.87
CA ASN A 134 -0.57 13.61 2.61
C ASN A 134 -0.41 14.97 3.30
N ILE A 135 0.77 15.25 3.90
CA ILE A 135 1.08 16.56 4.46
C ILE A 135 1.03 17.65 3.38
N GLY A 136 1.67 17.42 2.22
CA GLY A 136 1.62 18.37 1.11
C GLY A 136 0.20 18.66 0.62
N VAL A 137 -0.66 17.64 0.59
CA VAL A 137 -2.07 17.76 0.23
C VAL A 137 -2.86 18.59 1.27
N ILE A 138 -2.63 18.38 2.56
CA ILE A 138 -3.26 19.19 3.62
C ILE A 138 -2.83 20.65 3.50
N TRP A 139 -1.54 20.92 3.33
CA TRP A 139 -1.04 22.28 3.13
C TRP A 139 -1.61 22.94 1.88
N MET A 140 -1.69 22.21 0.77
CA MET A 140 -2.32 22.68 -0.45
C MET A 140 -3.78 23.07 -0.21
N MET A 141 -4.57 22.22 0.45
CA MET A 141 -5.96 22.53 0.80
C MET A 141 -6.05 23.78 1.68
N SER A 142 -5.18 23.93 2.67
CA SER A 142 -5.11 25.11 3.53
C SER A 142 -4.79 26.39 2.77
N ILE A 143 -3.83 26.35 1.84
CA ILE A 143 -3.45 27.49 0.99
C ILE A 143 -4.61 27.86 0.04
N VAL A 144 -5.21 26.86 -0.61
CA VAL A 144 -6.37 27.07 -1.49
C VAL A 144 -7.53 27.69 -0.73
N LEU A 145 -7.82 27.18 0.48
CA LEU A 145 -8.86 27.73 1.34
C LEU A 145 -8.56 29.19 1.74
N TYR A 146 -7.30 29.49 2.10
CA TYR A 146 -6.87 30.85 2.40
C TYR A 146 -7.09 31.78 1.21
N ILE A 147 -6.72 31.38 0.00
CA ILE A 147 -6.93 32.14 -1.24
C ILE A 147 -8.43 32.39 -1.48
N ILE A 148 -9.27 31.35 -1.35
CA ILE A 148 -10.72 31.45 -1.53
C ILE A 148 -11.32 32.49 -0.57
N LEU A 149 -10.90 32.45 0.70
CA LEU A 149 -11.39 33.38 1.72
C LEU A 149 -10.86 34.80 1.51
N TYR A 150 -9.57 34.94 1.19
CA TYR A 150 -8.91 36.23 0.96
C TYR A 150 -9.58 37.01 -0.18
N PHE A 151 -9.82 36.35 -1.32
CA PHE A 151 -10.49 36.97 -2.46
C PHE A 151 -12.02 36.99 -2.35
N ARG A 152 -12.58 36.52 -1.23
CA ARG A 152 -14.02 36.37 -1.01
C ARG A 152 -14.70 35.63 -2.17
N LEU A 153 -14.03 34.63 -2.73
CA LEU A 153 -14.51 33.85 -3.89
C LEU A 153 -15.85 33.19 -3.59
N LEU A 154 -16.03 32.70 -2.36
CA LEU A 154 -17.30 32.13 -1.90
C LEU A 154 -18.46 33.13 -1.99
N LYS A 155 -18.23 34.38 -1.56
CA LYS A 155 -19.23 35.45 -1.67
C LYS A 155 -19.59 35.74 -3.12
N ARG A 156 -18.57 35.88 -3.98
CA ARG A 156 -18.80 36.08 -5.43
C ARG A 156 -19.57 34.93 -6.07
N MET A 157 -19.32 33.69 -5.67
CA MET A 157 -20.12 32.55 -6.15
C MET A 157 -21.58 32.64 -5.69
N LEU A 158 -21.83 32.95 -4.42
CA LEU A 158 -23.20 33.11 -3.90
C LEU A 158 -23.96 34.25 -4.58
N ASP A 159 -23.33 35.42 -4.74
CA ASP A 159 -23.90 36.58 -5.42
C ASP A 159 -24.25 36.24 -6.90
N PHE A 160 -23.43 35.42 -7.56
CA PHE A 160 -23.69 34.93 -8.92
C PHE A 160 -24.88 33.96 -8.98
N PHE A 161 -25.00 33.05 -8.02
CA PHE A 161 -26.15 32.14 -7.93
C PHE A 161 -27.46 32.90 -7.64
N GLU A 162 -27.42 33.93 -6.80
CA GLU A 162 -28.58 34.76 -6.50
C GLU A 162 -29.07 35.52 -7.74
N GLN A 163 -28.17 36.16 -8.48
CA GLN A 163 -28.50 36.83 -9.75
C GLN A 163 -29.05 35.88 -10.82
N SER A 164 -28.50 34.66 -10.88
CA SER A 164 -28.95 33.64 -11.84
C SER A 164 -30.35 33.11 -11.48
N SER A 165 -30.62 32.91 -10.19
CA SER A 165 -31.93 32.50 -9.66
C SER A 165 -33.01 33.57 -9.90
N THR A 166 -32.71 34.85 -9.62
CA THR A 166 -33.65 35.96 -9.87
C THR A 166 -33.92 36.16 -11.37
N LYS A 167 -32.91 36.00 -12.24
CA LYS A 167 -33.11 36.02 -13.69
C LYS A 167 -34.00 34.89 -14.20
N TRP A 168 -33.96 33.72 -13.55
CA TRP A 168 -34.81 32.59 -13.91
C TRP A 168 -36.26 32.82 -13.48
N LYS A 169 -36.47 33.38 -12.28
CA LYS A 169 -37.79 33.72 -11.73
C LYS A 169 -38.51 34.86 -12.48
N ASN A 170 -37.77 35.77 -13.12
CA ASN A 170 -38.33 36.86 -13.93
C ASN A 170 -38.56 36.49 -15.41
N ARG A 171 -38.34 35.22 -15.80
CA ARG A 171 -38.57 34.70 -17.15
C ARG A 171 -39.81 33.82 -17.27
N GLU A 172 -40.54 33.62 -16.18
CA GLU A 172 -41.92 33.11 -16.14
C GLU A 172 -42.90 34.28 -16.02
#